data_AF-A0A1F5DW68-F1
#
_entry.id   AF-A0A1F5DW68-F1
#
_cell.length_a   1.000
_cell.length_b   1.000
_cell.length_c   1.000
_cell.angle_alpha   90.00
_cell.angle_beta   90.00
_cell.angle_gamma   90.00
#
_symmetry.space_group_name_H-M   'P 1'
#
loop_
_entity.id
_entity.type
_entity.pdbx_description
1 polymer ?
#
loop_
_entity_poly.entity_id
_entity_poly.type
_entity_poly.pdbx_seq_one_letter_code
_entity_poly.pdbx_strand_id
1 'polypeptide(L)'
;MVKMKKEDKDTKKVPKKPKKACDKASPRKRIEFVVTYEVEGSRPKKHKVHAYSREEAEEMMTKKLESQIASGEINGFKIISVEIENQPL
;
A
#
# COMPACT_ATOMS: atom_id res chain seq x y z
N MET A 1 10.58 -60.86 -1.78
CA MET A 1 11.42 -59.71 -1.40
C MET A 1 12.08 -59.16 -2.66
N VAL A 2 12.38 -57.86 -2.70
CA VAL A 2 12.87 -57.05 -3.84
C VAL A 2 11.79 -56.21 -4.54
N LYS A 3 11.84 -54.90 -4.27
CA LYS A 3 11.46 -53.75 -5.13
C LYS A 3 12.23 -52.55 -4.56
N MET A 4 13.46 -52.29 -5.03
CA MET A 4 13.84 -51.37 -6.12
C MET A 4 13.31 -49.93 -6.01
N LYS A 5 14.27 -49.00 -6.21
CA LYS A 5 14.33 -47.54 -6.01
C LYS A 5 13.19 -46.73 -6.66
N LYS A 6 12.83 -45.60 -6.01
CA LYS A 6 12.63 -44.26 -6.61
C LYS A 6 12.99 -43.21 -5.54
N GLU A 7 14.07 -42.45 -5.65
CA GLU A 7 14.36 -41.35 -6.60
C GLU A 7 13.78 -40.01 -6.12
N ASP A 8 14.70 -39.05 -6.04
CA ASP A 8 14.58 -37.59 -5.99
C ASP A 8 13.54 -36.90 -5.09
N LYS A 9 14.09 -36.23 -4.06
CA LYS A 9 13.51 -34.99 -3.51
C LYS A 9 13.60 -33.89 -4.59
N ASP A 10 12.70 -33.94 -5.57
CA ASP A 10 12.35 -32.80 -6.41
C ASP A 10 11.73 -31.72 -5.51
N THR A 11 12.61 -30.92 -4.90
CA THR A 11 12.20 -29.73 -4.20
C THR A 11 11.86 -28.74 -5.30
N LYS A 12 10.61 -28.78 -5.78
CA LYS A 12 10.03 -27.77 -6.65
C LYS A 12 10.44 -26.39 -6.12
N LYS A 13 11.47 -25.81 -6.74
CA LYS A 13 11.77 -24.39 -6.64
C LYS A 13 10.58 -23.70 -7.29
N VAL A 14 9.63 -23.31 -6.44
CA VAL A 14 8.55 -22.41 -6.81
C VAL A 14 9.22 -21.24 -7.56
N PRO A 15 8.83 -20.94 -8.80
CA PRO A 15 9.41 -19.81 -9.50
C PRO A 15 9.14 -18.58 -8.64
N LYS A 16 10.22 -18.01 -8.08
CA LYS A 16 10.17 -16.72 -7.40
C LYS A 16 9.59 -15.77 -8.44
N LYS A 17 8.36 -15.28 -8.20
CA LYS A 17 7.75 -14.23 -9.01
C LYS A 17 8.82 -13.21 -9.35
N PRO A 18 8.94 -12.76 -10.62
CA PRO A 18 9.91 -11.74 -10.96
C PRO A 18 9.68 -10.59 -9.99
N LYS A 19 10.73 -10.30 -9.20
CA LYS A 19 10.82 -9.09 -8.39
C LYS A 19 10.62 -7.99 -9.42
N LYS A 20 9.42 -7.39 -9.49
CA LYS A 20 9.16 -6.25 -10.38
C LYS A 20 10.37 -5.36 -10.20
N ALA A 21 11.10 -5.13 -11.28
CA ALA A 21 12.09 -4.07 -11.31
C ALA A 21 11.30 -2.83 -10.88
N CYS A 22 11.47 -2.46 -9.61
CA CYS A 22 11.04 -1.17 -9.13
C CYS A 22 12.03 -0.26 -9.81
N ASP A 23 11.59 0.20 -10.98
CA ASP A 23 12.30 1.08 -11.87
C ASP A 23 13.02 2.13 -11.02
N LYS A 24 14.29 2.33 -11.33
CA LYS A 24 15.14 3.36 -10.73
C LYS A 24 14.59 4.74 -11.10
N ALA A 25 13.43 5.11 -10.59
CA ALA A 25 13.07 6.50 -10.43
C ALA A 25 14.10 7.07 -9.44
N SER A 26 14.77 8.15 -9.83
CA SER A 26 15.67 8.95 -8.98
C SER A 26 15.17 9.02 -7.53
N PRO A 27 16.03 9.23 -6.52
CA PRO A 27 15.59 9.43 -5.14
C PRO A 27 14.90 10.79 -5.04
N ARG A 28 13.73 10.95 -5.67
CA ARG A 28 12.81 12.02 -5.37
C ARG A 28 12.55 11.87 -3.89
N LYS A 29 12.90 12.88 -3.11
CA LYS A 29 12.69 12.87 -1.67
C LYS A 29 11.20 12.59 -1.46
N ARG A 30 10.85 11.47 -0.81
CA ARG A 30 9.46 11.21 -0.44
C ARG A 30 9.02 12.34 0.47
N ILE A 31 7.93 12.99 0.11
CA ILE A 31 7.33 14.06 0.87
C ILE A 31 6.33 13.41 1.83
N GLU A 32 6.36 13.81 3.09
CA GLU A 32 5.36 13.37 4.04
C GLU A 32 4.09 14.21 3.84
N PHE A 33 3.02 13.55 3.42
CA PHE A 33 1.70 14.14 3.30
C PHE A 33 0.83 13.71 4.46
N VAL A 34 0.13 14.65 5.07
CA VAL A 34 -0.92 14.42 6.06
C VAL A 34 -2.25 14.47 5.31
N VAL A 35 -2.86 13.30 5.14
CA VAL A 35 -4.19 13.15 4.57
C VAL A 35 -5.19 13.18 5.72
N THR A 36 -6.02 14.22 5.77
CA THR A 36 -7.18 14.27 6.67
C THR A 36 -8.36 13.65 5.95
N TYR A 37 -8.94 12.61 6.52
CA TYR A 37 -10.10 11.90 5.97
C TYR A 37 -11.13 11.65 7.06
N GLU A 38 -12.39 11.60 6.69
CA GLU A 38 -13.51 11.27 7.56
C GLU A 38 -14.15 9.98 7.09
N VAL A 39 -14.56 9.15 8.04
CA VAL A 39 -15.36 7.95 7.79
C VAL A 39 -16.77 8.26 8.22
N GLU A 40 -17.76 7.79 7.47
CA GLU A 40 -19.16 8.00 7.80
C GLU A 40 -19.48 7.55 9.24
N GLY A 41 -20.09 8.43 10.04
CA GLY A 41 -20.37 8.19 11.45
C GLY A 41 -19.17 8.33 12.40
N SER A 42 -18.00 8.75 11.90
CA SER A 42 -16.79 8.97 12.68
C SER A 42 -16.30 10.41 12.57
N ARG A 43 -15.49 10.84 13.54
CA ARG A 43 -14.77 12.12 13.46
C ARG A 43 -13.65 12.05 12.41
N PRO A 44 -13.23 13.19 11.85
CA PRO A 44 -12.07 13.28 10.98
C PRO A 44 -10.80 12.71 11.63
N LYS A 45 -10.04 11.96 10.85
CA LYS A 45 -8.77 11.34 11.22
C LYS A 45 -7.68 11.83 10.29
N LYS A 46 -6.46 11.92 10.80
CA LYS A 46 -5.26 12.27 10.02
C LYS A 46 -4.43 11.02 9.78
N HIS A 47 -3.97 10.80 8.56
CA HIS A 47 -3.05 9.74 8.20
C HIS A 47 -1.83 10.29 7.50
N LYS A 48 -0.64 9.95 7.99
CA LYS A 48 0.62 10.31 7.34
C LYS A 48 0.95 9.29 6.26
N VAL A 49 1.21 9.78 5.05
CA VAL A 49 1.54 9.00 3.87
C VAL A 49 2.80 9.59 3.25
N HIS A 50 3.78 8.73 2.97
CA HIS A 50 4.99 9.13 2.27
C HIS A 50 4.79 8.93 0.77
N ALA A 51 4.64 10.02 0.02
CA ALA A 51 4.37 9.99 -1.41
C ALA A 51 5.29 10.95 -2.17
N TYR A 52 5.36 10.82 -3.48
CA TYR A 52 6.08 11.78 -4.32
C TYR A 52 5.25 13.02 -4.67
N SER A 53 3.93 12.90 -4.64
CA SER A 53 2.96 13.93 -5.03
C SER A 53 1.71 13.84 -4.17
N ARG A 54 0.94 14.94 -4.13
CA ARG A 54 -0.37 14.99 -3.46
C ARG A 54 -1.34 13.94 -4.02
N GLU A 55 -1.41 13.84 -5.35
CA GLU A 55 -2.26 12.86 -6.04
C GLU A 55 -1.92 11.41 -5.63
N GLU A 56 -0.63 11.10 -5.52
CA GLU A 56 -0.18 9.77 -5.10
C GLU A 56 -0.54 9.48 -3.63
N ALA A 57 -0.41 10.48 -2.75
CA ALA A 57 -0.84 10.37 -1.35
C ALA A 57 -2.36 10.14 -1.23
N GLU A 58 -3.14 10.88 -2.02
CA GLU A 58 -4.59 10.73 -2.08
C GLU A 58 -4.98 9.35 -2.62
N GLU A 59 -4.40 8.91 -3.74
CA GLU A 59 -4.69 7.60 -4.34
C GLU A 59 -4.35 6.45 -3.38
N MET A 60 -3.21 6.52 -2.69
CA MET A 60 -2.84 5.52 -1.68
C MET A 60 -3.85 5.47 -0.53
N MET A 61 -4.32 6.63 -0.06
CA MET A 61 -5.31 6.68 1.02
C MET A 61 -6.69 6.20 0.54
N THR A 62 -7.11 6.61 -0.65
CA THR A 62 -8.36 6.17 -1.30
C THR A 62 -8.38 4.66 -1.43
N LYS A 63 -7.34 4.04 -2.03
CA LYS A 63 -7.25 2.57 -2.16
C LYS A 63 -7.33 1.86 -0.82
N LYS A 64 -6.71 2.41 0.22
CA LYS A 64 -6.76 1.85 1.58
C LYS A 64 -8.17 1.92 2.18
N LEU A 65 -8.90 3.00 1.93
CA LEU A 65 -10.26 3.18 2.43
C LEU A 65 -11.29 2.38 1.61
N GLU A 66 -11.12 2.31 0.29
CA GLU A 66 -11.92 1.43 -0.57
C GLU A 66 -11.78 -0.03 -0.18
N SER A 67 -10.57 -0.48 0.18
CA SER A 67 -10.37 -1.83 0.71
C SER A 67 -11.13 -2.06 2.02
N GLN A 68 -11.19 -1.06 2.91
CA GLN A 68 -11.95 -1.14 4.16
C GLN A 68 -13.47 -1.15 3.89
N ILE A 69 -13.94 -0.40 2.88
CA ILE A 69 -15.34 -0.48 2.43
C ILE A 69 -15.64 -1.89 1.91
N ALA A 70 -14.78 -2.43 1.05
CA ALA A 70 -14.96 -3.77 0.48
C ALA A 70 -14.93 -4.87 1.56
N SER A 71 -14.17 -4.68 2.63
CA SER A 71 -14.15 -5.56 3.79
C SER A 71 -15.32 -5.36 4.77
N GLY A 72 -16.17 -4.35 4.55
CA GLY A 72 -17.30 -4.01 5.43
C GLY A 72 -16.90 -3.36 6.74
N GLU A 73 -15.65 -2.87 6.86
CA GLU A 73 -15.16 -2.19 8.07
C GLU A 73 -15.71 -0.76 8.18
N ILE A 74 -15.96 -0.11 7.05
CA ILE A 74 -16.51 1.25 6.97
C ILE A 74 -17.57 1.33 5.86
N ASN A 75 -18.61 2.16 6.05
CA ASN A 75 -19.67 2.32 5.05
C ASN A 75 -19.32 3.34 3.94
N GLY A 76 -18.52 4.34 4.28
CA GLY A 76 -18.13 5.40 3.37
C GLY A 76 -16.98 6.20 3.94
N PHE A 77 -16.26 6.91 3.06
CA PHE A 77 -15.20 7.83 3.46
C PHE A 77 -15.23 9.09 2.61
N LYS A 78 -14.61 10.15 3.14
CA LYS A 78 -14.38 11.40 2.43
C LYS A 78 -12.99 11.93 2.78
N ILE A 79 -12.17 12.18 1.77
CA ILE A 79 -10.89 12.89 1.96
C ILE A 79 -11.21 14.39 2.08
N ILE A 80 -10.75 15.02 3.17
CA ILE A 80 -11.01 16.42 3.51
C ILE A 80 -9.86 17.31 3.05
N SER A 81 -8.63 16.96 3.42
CA SER A 81 -7.43 17.73 3.06
C SER A 81 -6.24 16.81 2.84
N VAL A 82 -5.31 17.25 2.00
CA VAL A 82 -3.99 16.63 1.85
C VAL A 82 -2.96 17.75 1.94
N GLU A 83 -2.20 17.75 3.03
CA GLU A 83 -1.25 18.80 3.39
C GLU A 83 0.15 18.20 3.48
N ILE A 84 1.21 19.00 3.25
CA ILE A 84 2.59 18.54 3.40
C ILE A 84 3.03 18.80 4.84
N GLU A 85 3.47 17.77 5.56
CA GLU A 85 4.15 17.94 6.84
C GLU A 85 5.61 18.30 6.53
N ASN A 86 6.02 19.52 6.91
CA ASN A 86 7.31 20.19 6.59
C ASN A 86 7.32 21.10 5.36
N GLN A 87 6.46 22.12 5.30
CA GLN A 87 6.92 23.37 4.68
C GLN A 87 7.75 24.13 5.72
N PRO A 88 9.08 24.33 5.51
CA PRO A 88 9.75 25.43 6.19
C PRO A 88 9.10 26.74 5.74
N LEU A 89 8.61 27.52 6.70
CA LEU A 89 8.14 28.89 6.51
C LEU A 89 9.25 29.80 5.98
#